data_AF-A0A957H5B4-F1
#
_entry.id   AF-A0A957H5B4-F1
#
_cell.length_a   1.000
_cell.length_b   1.000
_cell.length_c   1.000
_cell.angle_alpha   90.00
_cell.angle_beta   90.00
_cell.angle_gamma   90.00
#
_symmetry.space_group_name_H-M   'P 1'
#
loop_
_entity.id
_entity.type
_entity.pdbx_description
1 polymer ?
#
loop_
_entity_poly.entity_id
_entity_poly.type
_entity_poly.pdbx_seq_one_letter_code
_entity_poly.pdbx_strand_id
1 'polypeptide(L)'
;VPTQFYLFHELWNRTQSAEMLAYFYPRLQQYHRFMAGRLGSSTTRTLKSNLLKTWDYFYNSGGWDDYPPQLYVHRNQLEERVTPVVTTAHVIRTAKFMRMAALALGLDTGEYDEDIDLLSEALQRYAWDEPAGYFSYVRHDEQGNPVAILRHESGQNFNRGLDGVSPLVAGICTPAQEQRLVGQLMSARALWTEYGVTAVDQSAAYYNPDGYWNGAVWMAHQWFMWRALLDLGKADHAHQIAQTALEVWRREVDSSYNCAEHFLVQNGRGAGWHHFGGLSTPVLSWYGAYHRSGRLSVGLDTWVEAVALAADHRAITVRLKHFGPPHHAPLVIASMAAGPIYTVTWNGAPAPCQERYPGTLEIQLPANPAPGELRVIAAER
;
A
#
# COMPACT_ATOMS: atom_id res chain seq x y z
N VAL A 1 -3.14 11.59 0.72
CA VAL A 1 -2.14 10.50 0.89
C VAL A 1 -0.72 11.06 0.81
N PRO A 2 0.16 10.78 1.79
CA PRO A 2 1.54 11.31 1.85
C PRO A 2 2.54 10.45 1.03
N THR A 3 2.45 10.49 -0.30
CA THR A 3 3.23 9.61 -1.20
C THR A 3 4.74 9.85 -1.17
N GLN A 4 5.20 10.99 -0.68
CA GLN A 4 6.61 11.36 -0.55
C GLN A 4 7.40 10.38 0.34
N PHE A 5 6.76 9.82 1.38
CA PHE A 5 7.39 8.84 2.26
C PHE A 5 7.60 7.49 1.56
N TYR A 6 6.66 7.11 0.70
CA TYR A 6 6.76 5.89 -0.11
C TYR A 6 7.88 6.01 -1.15
N LEU A 7 7.97 7.18 -1.81
CA LEU A 7 9.07 7.48 -2.72
C LEU A 7 10.42 7.45 -1.99
N PHE A 8 10.50 8.07 -0.82
CA PHE A 8 11.70 8.05 0.02
C PHE A 8 12.13 6.62 0.39
N HIS A 9 11.20 5.78 0.84
CA HIS A 9 11.47 4.37 1.14
C HIS A 9 11.91 3.58 -0.09
N GLU A 10 11.27 3.80 -1.24
CA GLU A 10 11.63 3.14 -2.50
C GLU A 10 13.02 3.58 -3.01
N LEU A 11 13.37 4.87 -2.86
CA LEU A 11 14.70 5.38 -3.21
C LEU A 11 15.76 4.79 -2.27
N TRP A 12 15.48 4.67 -0.98
CA TRP A 12 16.38 3.99 -0.05
C TRP A 12 16.59 2.54 -0.48
N ASN A 13 15.52 1.77 -0.69
CA ASN A 13 15.61 0.35 -1.03
C ASN A 13 16.33 0.09 -2.38
N ARG A 14 16.45 1.10 -3.24
CA ARG A 14 17.20 1.00 -4.51
C ARG A 14 18.64 1.48 -4.45
N THR A 15 18.95 2.43 -3.56
CA THR A 15 20.24 3.15 -3.60
C THR A 15 21.09 2.95 -2.36
N GLN A 16 20.47 2.62 -1.22
CA GLN A 16 21.10 2.59 0.11
C GLN A 16 21.92 3.87 0.40
N SER A 17 21.52 5.01 -0.17
CA SER A 17 22.27 6.26 -0.07
C SER A 17 22.10 6.88 1.33
N ALA A 18 23.17 6.81 2.12
CA ALA A 18 23.21 7.43 3.45
C ALA A 18 23.08 8.96 3.40
N GLU A 19 23.61 9.60 2.36
CA GLU A 19 23.46 11.04 2.13
C GLU A 19 21.98 11.42 1.92
N MET A 20 21.29 10.69 1.05
CA MET A 20 19.86 10.88 0.78
C MET A 20 19.03 10.67 2.06
N LEU A 21 19.33 9.59 2.79
CA LEU A 21 18.68 9.26 4.07
C LEU A 21 18.82 10.41 5.08
N ALA A 22 20.06 10.86 5.34
CA ALA A 22 20.34 11.93 6.29
C ALA A 22 19.74 13.29 5.85
N TYR A 23 19.73 13.56 4.55
CA TYR A 23 19.16 14.81 4.02
C TYR A 23 17.64 14.86 4.16
N PHE A 24 16.92 13.82 3.74
CA PHE A 24 15.46 13.86 3.72
C PHE A 24 14.81 13.52 5.06
N TYR A 25 15.48 12.75 5.94
CA TYR A 25 14.93 12.36 7.25
C TYR A 25 14.35 13.53 8.06
N PRO A 26 15.08 14.61 8.38
CA PRO A 26 14.53 15.70 9.21
C PRO A 26 13.36 16.44 8.55
N ARG A 27 13.33 16.51 7.21
CA ARG A 27 12.25 17.15 6.44
C ARG A 27 10.98 16.30 6.48
N LEU A 28 11.13 14.99 6.30
CA LEU A 28 10.02 14.04 6.39
C LEU A 28 9.53 13.87 7.83
N GLN A 29 10.41 13.97 8.82
CA GLN A 29 10.02 13.99 10.24
C GLN A 29 9.09 15.17 10.54
N GLN A 30 9.42 16.38 10.08
CA GLN A 30 8.53 17.53 10.21
C GLN A 30 7.17 17.28 9.54
N TYR A 31 7.18 16.72 8.33
CA TYR A 31 5.94 16.39 7.62
C TYR A 31 5.12 15.32 8.37
N HIS A 32 5.75 14.28 8.91
CA HIS A 32 5.09 13.25 9.69
C HIS A 32 4.47 13.83 10.96
N ARG A 33 5.22 14.61 11.73
CA ARG A 33 4.73 15.28 12.94
C ARG A 33 3.54 16.20 12.64
N PHE A 34 3.52 16.87 11.48
CA PHE A 34 2.35 17.64 11.05
C PHE A 34 1.16 16.69 10.83
N MET A 35 1.32 15.66 10.01
CA MET A 35 0.25 14.73 9.67
C MET A 35 -0.29 13.95 10.87
N ALA A 36 0.57 13.60 11.83
CA ALA A 36 0.21 12.95 13.08
C ALA A 36 -0.42 13.90 14.12
N GLY A 37 -0.55 15.19 13.82
CA GLY A 37 -1.14 16.16 14.75
C GLY A 37 -0.25 16.50 15.95
N ARG A 38 1.08 16.35 15.83
CA ARG A 38 2.05 16.70 16.87
C ARG A 38 2.56 18.14 16.74
N LEU A 39 2.57 18.71 15.55
CA LEU A 39 2.94 20.11 15.35
C LEU A 39 1.78 21.03 15.71
N GLY A 40 2.02 22.07 16.49
CA GLY A 40 0.97 22.92 17.07
C GLY A 40 0.06 23.66 16.08
N SER A 41 0.44 23.76 14.81
CA SER A 41 -0.43 24.29 13.74
C SER A 41 -1.27 23.22 13.03
N SER A 42 -1.10 21.94 13.38
CA SER A 42 -1.82 20.82 12.78
C SER A 42 -3.17 20.60 13.45
N THR A 43 -4.22 20.49 12.64
CA THR A 43 -5.58 20.15 13.04
C THR A 43 -5.95 18.71 12.66
N THR A 44 -4.96 17.88 12.27
CA THR A 44 -5.27 16.53 11.76
C THR A 44 -5.77 15.57 12.84
N ARG A 45 -5.34 15.74 14.09
CA ARG A 45 -5.68 14.90 15.26
C ARG A 45 -6.41 15.71 16.34
N THR A 46 -7.58 16.25 16.03
CA THR A 46 -8.35 17.12 16.95
C THR A 46 -9.45 16.38 17.73
N LEU A 47 -9.79 15.16 17.33
CA LEU A 47 -10.89 14.37 17.90
C LEU A 47 -10.38 13.40 18.98
N LYS A 48 -11.22 13.08 19.96
CA LYS A 48 -10.86 12.25 21.13
C LYS A 48 -10.66 10.77 20.81
N SER A 49 -11.01 10.33 19.60
CA SER A 49 -10.74 8.98 19.11
C SER A 49 -9.28 8.77 18.69
N ASN A 50 -8.49 9.85 18.57
CA ASN A 50 -7.17 9.88 17.92
C ASN A 50 -7.18 9.56 16.41
N LEU A 51 -8.34 9.30 15.82
CA LEU A 51 -8.46 9.16 14.37
C LEU A 51 -8.20 10.49 13.67
N LEU A 52 -7.62 10.42 12.47
CA LEU A 52 -7.12 11.58 11.77
C LEU A 52 -8.11 12.03 10.68
N LYS A 53 -8.19 13.34 10.49
CA LYS A 53 -8.88 13.96 9.36
C LYS A 53 -8.00 15.02 8.72
N THR A 54 -8.18 15.30 7.44
CA THR A 54 -7.41 16.32 6.71
C THR A 54 -8.29 17.38 6.06
N TRP A 55 -9.59 17.38 6.38
CA TRP A 55 -10.59 18.19 5.71
C TRP A 55 -10.30 19.70 5.75
N ASP A 56 -9.66 20.17 6.82
CA ASP A 56 -9.27 21.57 7.00
C ASP A 56 -8.16 22.01 6.02
N TYR A 57 -7.40 21.04 5.47
CA TYR A 57 -6.28 21.29 4.56
C TYR A 57 -6.60 20.89 3.13
N PHE A 58 -7.44 19.88 2.93
CA PHE A 58 -7.78 19.37 1.63
C PHE A 58 -9.15 18.68 1.66
N TYR A 59 -9.95 18.90 0.63
CA TYR A 59 -11.29 18.31 0.50
C TYR A 59 -11.27 16.79 0.28
N ASN A 60 -10.11 16.17 0.17
CA ASN A 60 -9.98 14.79 -0.28
C ASN A 60 -9.07 13.99 0.67
N SER A 61 -9.54 12.82 1.13
CA SER A 61 -8.84 11.95 2.07
C SER A 61 -7.79 11.05 1.38
N GLY A 62 -8.13 10.48 0.22
CA GLY A 62 -7.36 9.43 -0.43
C GLY A 62 -6.75 9.79 -1.79
N GLY A 63 -6.89 11.04 -2.24
CA GLY A 63 -6.64 11.43 -3.63
C GLY A 63 -7.77 11.02 -4.59
N TRP A 64 -8.98 10.79 -4.06
CA TRP A 64 -10.21 10.51 -4.81
C TRP A 64 -11.28 11.59 -4.69
N ASP A 65 -11.81 12.09 -5.81
CA ASP A 65 -12.65 13.31 -5.76
C ASP A 65 -14.10 13.00 -5.35
N ASP A 66 -14.72 12.01 -5.99
CA ASP A 66 -16.11 11.62 -5.81
C ASP A 66 -16.29 10.27 -5.09
N TYR A 67 -15.31 9.89 -4.27
CA TYR A 67 -15.42 8.69 -3.43
C TYR A 67 -16.65 8.78 -2.51
N PRO A 68 -17.60 7.83 -2.55
CA PRO A 68 -18.95 8.03 -2.03
C PRO A 68 -19.07 8.52 -0.58
N PRO A 69 -18.37 7.94 0.42
CA PRO A 69 -18.47 8.44 1.79
C PRO A 69 -17.86 9.83 2.00
N GLN A 70 -16.79 10.17 1.29
CA GLN A 70 -16.23 11.51 1.34
C GLN A 70 -17.22 12.53 0.77
N LEU A 71 -17.79 12.24 -0.39
CA LEU A 71 -18.79 13.10 -1.01
C LEU A 71 -20.00 13.29 -0.07
N TYR A 72 -20.42 12.23 0.62
CA TYR A 72 -21.45 12.31 1.64
C TYR A 72 -21.05 13.22 2.81
N VAL A 73 -19.81 13.12 3.30
CA VAL A 73 -19.29 14.00 4.38
C VAL A 73 -19.42 15.47 3.98
N HIS A 74 -18.97 15.85 2.78
CA HIS A 74 -19.05 17.24 2.33
C HIS A 74 -20.48 17.72 2.08
N ARG A 75 -21.31 16.90 1.42
CA ARG A 75 -22.71 17.28 1.15
C ARG A 75 -23.52 17.52 2.42
N ASN A 76 -23.14 16.87 3.52
CA ASN A 76 -23.82 16.98 4.80
C ASN A 76 -23.06 17.82 5.83
N GLN A 77 -21.99 18.52 5.43
CA GLN A 77 -21.18 19.38 6.30
C GLN A 77 -20.68 18.66 7.55
N LEU A 78 -20.13 17.44 7.36
CA LEU A 78 -19.69 16.56 8.44
C LEU A 78 -18.17 16.55 8.66
N GLU A 79 -17.42 17.43 7.99
CA GLU A 79 -15.96 17.53 8.00
C GLU A 79 -15.38 17.71 9.42
N GLU A 80 -16.09 18.39 10.31
CA GLU A 80 -15.60 18.57 11.68
C GLU A 80 -15.69 17.29 12.51
N ARG A 81 -16.56 16.36 12.13
CA ARG A 81 -17.00 15.24 12.99
C ARG A 81 -16.81 13.85 12.38
N VAL A 82 -16.34 13.74 11.14
CA VAL A 82 -16.14 12.44 10.48
C VAL A 82 -14.69 12.25 10.08
N THR A 83 -14.13 11.09 10.42
CA THR A 83 -12.75 10.71 10.07
C THR A 83 -12.75 9.58 9.03
N PRO A 84 -12.00 9.71 7.92
CA PRO A 84 -11.75 8.61 6.98
C PRO A 84 -10.76 7.60 7.57
N VAL A 85 -10.70 6.38 7.04
CA VAL A 85 -9.74 5.35 7.51
C VAL A 85 -8.37 5.56 6.87
N VAL A 86 -8.35 5.87 5.57
CA VAL A 86 -7.15 6.03 4.74
C VAL A 86 -6.14 7.01 5.33
N THR A 87 -6.59 8.11 5.94
CA THR A 87 -5.71 9.13 6.52
C THR A 87 -4.90 8.55 7.68
N THR A 88 -5.57 7.93 8.66
CA THR A 88 -4.89 7.30 9.80
C THR A 88 -4.00 6.14 9.34
N ALA A 89 -4.49 5.30 8.43
CA ALA A 89 -3.74 4.15 7.91
C ALA A 89 -2.41 4.59 7.25
N HIS A 90 -2.44 5.63 6.43
CA HIS A 90 -1.21 6.15 5.82
C HIS A 90 -0.29 6.83 6.82
N VAL A 91 -0.81 7.54 7.83
CA VAL A 91 0.05 8.15 8.86
C VAL A 91 0.78 7.10 9.69
N ILE A 92 0.13 5.99 10.04
CA ILE A 92 0.80 4.82 10.63
C ILE A 92 1.94 4.33 9.71
N ARG A 93 1.68 4.22 8.41
CA ARG A 93 2.72 3.80 7.46
C ARG A 93 3.87 4.81 7.38
N THR A 94 3.60 6.12 7.44
CA THR A 94 4.68 7.12 7.53
C THR A 94 5.49 6.98 8.81
N ALA A 95 4.87 6.74 9.96
CA ALA A 95 5.58 6.49 11.22
C ALA A 95 6.49 5.26 11.10
N LYS A 96 6.01 4.16 10.50
CA LYS A 96 6.82 2.96 10.25
C LYS A 96 8.04 3.25 9.37
N PHE A 97 7.87 4.00 8.27
CA PHE A 97 9.01 4.39 7.43
C PHE A 97 10.02 5.26 8.18
N MET A 98 9.53 6.25 8.93
CA MET A 98 10.39 7.14 9.71
C MET A 98 11.11 6.40 10.83
N ARG A 99 10.46 5.44 11.49
CA ARG A 99 11.06 4.53 12.46
C ARG A 99 12.19 3.70 11.85
N MET A 100 11.98 3.08 10.69
CA MET A 100 13.03 2.32 10.01
C MET A 100 14.23 3.21 9.64
N ALA A 101 13.96 4.42 9.15
CA ALA A 101 15.00 5.40 8.84
C ALA A 101 15.76 5.88 10.09
N ALA A 102 15.05 6.15 11.19
CA ALA A 102 15.66 6.55 12.47
C ALA A 102 16.60 5.45 13.00
N LEU A 103 16.17 4.19 12.95
CA LEU A 103 17.01 3.06 13.33
C LEU A 103 18.28 2.96 12.47
N ALA A 104 18.16 3.17 11.15
CA ALA A 104 19.31 3.17 10.25
C ALA A 104 20.29 4.33 10.50
N LEU A 105 19.79 5.45 11.03
CA LEU A 105 20.59 6.63 11.42
C LEU A 105 21.08 6.59 12.87
N GLY A 106 20.67 5.60 13.67
CA GLY A 106 20.98 5.54 15.10
C GLY A 106 20.27 6.61 15.94
N LEU A 107 19.08 7.03 15.51
CA LEU A 107 18.25 8.05 16.16
C LEU A 107 17.12 7.41 16.99
N ASP A 108 16.54 8.21 17.89
CA ASP A 108 15.38 7.81 18.70
C ASP A 108 14.15 7.47 17.85
N THR A 109 13.40 6.45 18.27
CA THR A 109 12.19 5.97 17.62
C THR A 109 10.91 6.21 18.41
N GLY A 110 11.02 6.67 19.66
CA GLY A 110 9.90 6.67 20.61
C GLY A 110 8.64 7.36 20.09
N GLU A 111 8.78 8.53 19.42
CA GLU A 111 7.61 9.25 18.88
C GLU A 111 6.85 8.44 17.81
N TYR A 112 7.58 7.65 17.01
CA TYR A 112 6.97 6.84 15.96
C TYR A 112 6.33 5.58 16.54
N ASP A 113 6.95 4.97 17.55
CA ASP A 113 6.38 3.84 18.29
C ASP A 113 5.04 4.26 18.94
N GLU A 114 5.02 5.41 19.63
CA GLU A 114 3.80 5.99 20.21
C GLU A 114 2.70 6.22 19.16
N ASP A 115 3.04 6.85 18.03
CA ASP A 115 2.06 7.15 16.98
C ASP A 115 1.56 5.87 16.29
N ILE A 116 2.42 4.85 16.09
CA ILE A 116 1.99 3.55 15.56
C ILE A 116 0.97 2.92 16.50
N ASP A 117 1.28 2.81 17.79
CA ASP A 117 0.41 2.14 18.76
C ASP A 117 -0.93 2.87 18.92
N LEU A 118 -0.89 4.18 19.16
CA LEU A 118 -2.07 5.00 19.40
C LEU A 118 -3.04 4.99 18.20
N LEU A 119 -2.50 5.18 16.99
CA LEU A 119 -3.33 5.26 15.78
C LEU A 119 -3.83 3.88 15.34
N SER A 120 -3.04 2.82 15.57
CA SER A 120 -3.48 1.45 15.31
C SER A 120 -4.61 1.05 16.24
N GLU A 121 -4.50 1.34 17.55
CA GLU A 121 -5.57 1.09 18.51
C GLU A 121 -6.85 1.84 18.12
N ALA A 122 -6.74 3.11 17.73
CA ALA A 122 -7.88 3.92 17.31
C ALA A 122 -8.64 3.30 16.13
N LEU A 123 -7.93 2.84 15.08
CA LEU A 123 -8.57 2.16 13.94
C LEU A 123 -9.22 0.85 14.35
N GLN A 124 -8.50 0.02 15.13
CA GLN A 124 -9.01 -1.28 15.57
C GLN A 124 -10.26 -1.14 16.43
N ARG A 125 -10.28 -0.15 17.31
CA ARG A 125 -11.36 0.06 18.28
C ARG A 125 -12.61 0.68 17.67
N TYR A 126 -12.45 1.66 16.77
CA TYR A 126 -13.58 2.50 16.36
C TYR A 126 -14.01 2.30 14.91
N ALA A 127 -13.14 1.80 14.03
CA ALA A 127 -13.41 1.75 12.60
C ALA A 127 -13.73 0.34 12.07
N TRP A 128 -13.33 -0.74 12.75
CA TRP A 128 -13.61 -2.10 12.28
C TRP A 128 -15.10 -2.47 12.38
N ASP A 129 -15.71 -2.81 11.25
CA ASP A 129 -17.10 -3.26 11.16
C ASP A 129 -17.16 -4.77 10.92
N GLU A 130 -17.22 -5.53 12.01
CA GLU A 130 -17.15 -7.00 12.01
C GLU A 130 -18.15 -7.66 11.04
N PRO A 131 -19.46 -7.29 10.99
CA PRO A 131 -20.40 -7.85 10.03
C PRO A 131 -20.08 -7.57 8.56
N ALA A 132 -19.54 -6.39 8.23
CA ALA A 132 -19.21 -6.05 6.85
C ALA A 132 -17.85 -6.61 6.41
N GLY A 133 -16.93 -6.83 7.36
CA GLY A 133 -15.55 -7.22 7.06
C GLY A 133 -14.72 -6.09 6.44
N TYR A 134 -15.02 -4.84 6.77
CA TYR A 134 -14.32 -3.64 6.30
C TYR A 134 -14.07 -2.67 7.46
N PHE A 135 -13.05 -1.82 7.32
CA PHE A 135 -12.92 -0.63 8.16
C PHE A 135 -13.79 0.52 7.60
N SER A 136 -14.42 1.29 8.48
CA SER A 136 -15.40 2.32 8.13
C SER A 136 -15.00 3.71 8.62
N TYR A 137 -15.57 4.73 7.98
CA TYR A 137 -15.48 6.10 8.47
C TYR A 137 -16.11 6.17 9.86
N VAL A 138 -15.59 7.02 10.74
CA VAL A 138 -16.08 7.14 12.12
C VAL A 138 -16.68 8.51 12.34
N ARG A 139 -17.90 8.53 12.89
CA ARG A 139 -18.63 9.75 13.30
C ARG A 139 -18.35 10.08 14.75
N HIS A 140 -18.28 11.36 15.04
CA HIS A 140 -18.05 11.91 16.36
C HIS A 140 -19.18 12.87 16.77
N ASP A 141 -19.38 13.04 18.08
CA ASP A 141 -20.29 14.06 18.63
C ASP A 141 -19.63 15.46 18.61
N GLU A 142 -20.35 16.46 19.11
CA GLU A 142 -19.86 17.85 19.22
C GLU A 142 -18.68 18.00 20.18
N GLN A 143 -18.51 17.06 21.11
CA GLN A 143 -17.39 17.02 22.05
C GLN A 143 -16.21 16.20 21.52
N GLY A 144 -16.28 15.74 20.26
CA GLY A 144 -15.26 14.98 19.58
C GLY A 144 -15.13 13.52 20.03
N ASN A 145 -16.09 12.98 20.79
CA ASN A 145 -16.09 11.58 21.17
C ASN A 145 -16.57 10.72 19.99
N PRO A 146 -15.96 9.54 19.71
CA PRO A 146 -16.45 8.63 18.69
C PRO A 146 -17.81 8.05 19.09
N VAL A 147 -18.78 8.06 18.17
CA VAL A 147 -20.16 7.63 18.42
C VAL A 147 -20.49 6.35 17.66
N ALA A 148 -20.20 6.30 16.37
CA ALA A 148 -20.53 5.17 15.51
C ALA A 148 -19.76 5.23 14.19
N ILE A 149 -19.67 4.09 13.51
CA ILE A 149 -19.26 4.07 12.11
C ILE A 149 -20.32 4.69 11.19
N LEU A 150 -19.87 5.24 10.06
CA LEU A 150 -20.73 5.83 9.04
C LEU A 150 -21.46 4.74 8.25
N ARG A 151 -22.79 4.83 8.22
CA ARG A 151 -23.66 3.91 7.48
C ARG A 151 -24.28 4.62 6.28
N HIS A 152 -24.41 3.90 5.18
CA HIS A 152 -25.21 4.32 4.05
C HIS A 152 -26.71 4.20 4.40
N GLU A 153 -27.61 4.89 3.70
CA GLU A 153 -29.06 4.82 3.95
C GLU A 153 -29.63 3.39 3.82
N SER A 154 -28.97 2.53 3.03
CA SER A 154 -29.31 1.10 2.93
C SER A 154 -28.91 0.27 4.17
N GLY A 155 -28.28 0.88 5.17
CA GLY A 155 -27.75 0.22 6.37
C GLY A 155 -26.38 -0.44 6.15
N GLN A 156 -25.85 -0.48 4.93
CA GLN A 156 -24.52 -1.02 4.65
C GLN A 156 -23.42 -0.13 5.25
N ASN A 157 -22.25 -0.74 5.50
CA ASN A 157 -21.01 0.00 5.76
C ASN A 157 -20.77 1.01 4.64
N PHE A 158 -20.58 2.29 4.97
CA PHE A 158 -20.31 3.32 3.96
C PHE A 158 -18.82 3.45 3.67
N ASN A 159 -18.09 2.35 3.55
CA ASN A 159 -16.67 2.36 3.19
C ASN A 159 -16.18 1.03 2.62
N ARG A 160 -17.04 0.32 1.88
CA ARG A 160 -16.69 -0.93 1.21
C ARG A 160 -15.92 -0.58 -0.06
N GLY A 161 -14.62 -0.32 0.09
CA GLY A 161 -13.77 0.20 -0.99
C GLY A 161 -12.31 0.28 -0.58
N LEU A 162 -11.50 0.92 -1.43
CA LEU A 162 -10.05 1.04 -1.24
C LEU A 162 -9.65 1.72 0.08
N ASP A 163 -10.46 2.67 0.57
CA ASP A 163 -10.27 3.30 1.88
C ASP A 163 -10.44 2.27 3.01
N GLY A 164 -11.51 1.46 2.96
CA GLY A 164 -11.82 0.47 4.00
C GLY A 164 -10.87 -0.71 4.08
N VAL A 165 -10.06 -0.95 3.04
CA VAL A 165 -8.98 -1.95 3.03
C VAL A 165 -7.60 -1.34 3.31
N SER A 166 -7.48 0.00 3.40
CA SER A 166 -6.20 0.68 3.63
C SER A 166 -5.44 0.27 4.91
N PRO A 167 -6.06 -0.28 5.96
CA PRO A 167 -5.31 -0.84 7.10
C PRO A 167 -4.38 -2.01 6.73
N LEU A 168 -4.59 -2.70 5.61
CA LEU A 168 -3.62 -3.64 5.03
C LEU A 168 -2.29 -2.92 4.72
N VAL A 169 -2.37 -1.73 4.14
CA VAL A 169 -1.21 -0.88 3.82
C VAL A 169 -0.52 -0.42 5.10
N ALA A 170 -1.27 -0.14 6.16
CA ALA A 170 -0.69 0.21 7.45
C ALA A 170 0.02 -0.98 8.12
N GLY A 171 -0.34 -2.22 7.77
CA GLY A 171 0.21 -3.44 8.35
C GLY A 171 -0.18 -3.60 9.83
N ILE A 172 -1.44 -3.33 10.16
CA ILE A 172 -1.99 -3.38 11.53
C ILE A 172 -3.10 -4.41 11.72
N CYS A 173 -3.50 -5.08 10.64
CA CYS A 173 -4.61 -6.02 10.66
C CYS A 173 -4.26 -7.29 11.45
N THR A 174 -5.26 -7.85 12.12
CA THR A 174 -5.15 -9.21 12.66
C THR A 174 -5.17 -10.25 11.52
N PRO A 175 -4.70 -11.48 11.74
CA PRO A 175 -4.77 -12.52 10.71
C PRO A 175 -6.19 -12.75 10.14
N ALA A 176 -7.22 -12.65 10.99
CA ALA A 176 -8.61 -12.78 10.56
C ALA A 176 -9.06 -11.60 9.69
N GLN A 177 -8.66 -10.38 10.04
CA GLN A 177 -8.93 -9.18 9.23
C GLN A 177 -8.20 -9.23 7.90
N GLU A 178 -6.94 -9.66 7.87
CA GLU A 178 -6.17 -9.83 6.64
C GLU A 178 -6.83 -10.82 5.70
N GLN A 179 -7.24 -11.99 6.23
CA GLN A 179 -7.96 -12.98 5.43
C GLN A 179 -9.24 -12.41 4.82
N ARG A 180 -10.04 -11.67 5.61
CA ARG A 180 -11.27 -11.04 5.12
C ARG A 180 -10.98 -9.97 4.07
N LEU A 181 -10.10 -9.02 4.37
CA LEU A 181 -9.83 -7.89 3.49
C LEU A 181 -9.15 -8.32 2.18
N VAL A 182 -8.18 -9.24 2.23
CA VAL A 182 -7.60 -9.82 1.01
C VAL A 182 -8.65 -10.63 0.24
N GLY A 183 -9.53 -11.35 0.94
CA GLY A 183 -10.65 -12.04 0.32
C GLY A 183 -11.59 -11.09 -0.43
N GLN A 184 -11.89 -9.91 0.13
CA GLN A 184 -12.68 -8.89 -0.54
C GLN A 184 -11.93 -8.24 -1.71
N LEU A 185 -10.64 -7.94 -1.52
CA LEU A 185 -9.77 -7.36 -2.53
C LEU A 185 -9.72 -8.20 -3.81
N MET A 186 -9.62 -9.53 -3.65
CA MET A 186 -9.47 -10.49 -4.75
C MET A 186 -10.80 -11.15 -5.17
N SER A 187 -11.93 -10.73 -4.61
CA SER A 187 -13.25 -11.30 -4.93
C SER A 187 -13.89 -10.60 -6.13
N ALA A 188 -14.27 -11.38 -7.14
CA ALA A 188 -14.99 -10.91 -8.32
C ALA A 188 -16.39 -10.35 -8.02
N ARG A 189 -16.93 -10.56 -6.81
CA ARG A 189 -18.20 -9.98 -6.33
C ARG A 189 -18.01 -8.71 -5.51
N ALA A 190 -16.77 -8.41 -5.13
CA ALA A 190 -16.40 -7.26 -4.33
C ALA A 190 -15.48 -6.34 -5.12
N LEU A 191 -14.18 -6.29 -4.81
CA LEU A 191 -13.28 -5.29 -5.39
C LEU A 191 -12.55 -5.74 -6.67
N TRP A 192 -12.48 -7.04 -6.95
CA TRP A 192 -11.75 -7.54 -8.12
C TRP A 192 -12.62 -7.49 -9.39
N THR A 193 -12.04 -7.01 -10.48
CA THR A 193 -12.64 -7.02 -11.83
C THR A 193 -11.67 -7.65 -12.82
N GLU A 194 -12.13 -7.93 -14.05
CA GLU A 194 -11.24 -8.37 -15.15
C GLU A 194 -10.12 -7.35 -15.44
N TYR A 195 -10.30 -6.09 -15.05
CA TYR A 195 -9.38 -5.01 -15.37
C TYR A 195 -8.57 -4.50 -14.17
N GLY A 196 -8.69 -5.16 -13.01
CA GLY A 196 -8.00 -4.80 -11.77
C GLY A 196 -8.96 -4.47 -10.64
N VAL A 197 -8.46 -3.78 -9.62
CA VAL A 197 -9.21 -3.46 -8.40
C VAL A 197 -10.02 -2.17 -8.60
N THR A 198 -11.36 -2.26 -8.47
CA THR A 198 -12.24 -1.09 -8.47
C THR A 198 -12.12 -0.29 -7.18
N ALA A 199 -12.37 1.02 -7.25
CA ALA A 199 -12.39 1.90 -6.08
C ALA A 199 -13.40 1.50 -5.00
N VAL A 200 -14.56 0.97 -5.40
CA VAL A 200 -15.69 0.62 -4.53
C VAL A 200 -16.13 -0.82 -4.81
N ASP A 201 -16.47 -1.54 -3.74
CA ASP A 201 -16.98 -2.91 -3.77
C ASP A 201 -18.24 -2.98 -4.64
N GLN A 202 -18.25 -3.87 -5.64
CA GLN A 202 -19.32 -4.03 -6.63
C GLN A 202 -20.69 -4.37 -6.02
N SER A 203 -20.72 -4.88 -4.79
CA SER A 203 -21.96 -5.20 -4.08
C SER A 203 -22.43 -4.08 -3.13
N ALA A 204 -21.72 -2.96 -3.07
CA ALA A 204 -22.14 -1.80 -2.31
C ALA A 204 -23.31 -1.07 -3.00
N ALA A 205 -24.29 -0.62 -2.22
CA ALA A 205 -25.47 0.09 -2.74
C ALA A 205 -25.14 1.43 -3.44
N TYR A 206 -23.91 1.92 -3.27
CA TYR A 206 -23.40 3.19 -3.81
C TYR A 206 -22.27 2.97 -4.84
N TYR A 207 -22.10 1.74 -5.33
CA TYR A 207 -21.19 1.44 -6.43
C TYR A 207 -21.75 1.97 -7.76
N ASN A 208 -20.91 2.61 -8.56
CA ASN A 208 -21.25 3.05 -9.91
C ASN A 208 -20.20 2.54 -10.91
N PRO A 209 -20.52 1.56 -11.77
CA PRO A 209 -19.54 1.02 -12.73
C PRO A 209 -19.12 2.04 -13.80
N ASP A 210 -19.96 3.03 -14.11
CA ASP A 210 -19.62 4.16 -15.01
C ASP A 210 -18.93 5.32 -14.27
N GLY A 211 -18.63 5.09 -12.99
CA GLY A 211 -18.16 6.07 -12.05
C GLY A 211 -16.67 6.37 -12.12
N TYR A 212 -16.26 7.49 -11.51
CA TYR A 212 -14.85 7.88 -11.41
C TYR A 212 -14.19 7.18 -10.21
N TRP A 213 -14.11 7.80 -9.03
CA TRP A 213 -13.66 7.14 -7.79
C TRP A 213 -14.76 6.37 -7.06
N ASN A 214 -15.90 6.16 -7.70
CA ASN A 214 -17.01 5.36 -7.21
C ASN A 214 -17.23 4.07 -8.01
N GLY A 215 -16.31 3.74 -8.93
CA GLY A 215 -16.25 2.40 -9.52
C GLY A 215 -15.18 2.13 -10.59
N ALA A 216 -14.39 3.11 -11.05
CA ALA A 216 -13.30 2.83 -11.98
C ALA A 216 -12.10 2.13 -11.32
N VAL A 217 -11.22 1.59 -12.17
CA VAL A 217 -9.92 1.03 -11.78
C VAL A 217 -8.83 2.08 -11.91
N TRP A 218 -8.02 2.19 -10.87
CA TRP A 218 -6.94 3.16 -10.74
C TRP A 218 -5.62 2.47 -10.43
N MET A 219 -4.56 2.81 -11.17
CA MET A 219 -3.25 2.17 -10.98
C MET A 219 -2.62 2.56 -9.63
N ALA A 220 -2.79 3.80 -9.19
CA ALA A 220 -2.19 4.35 -7.96
C ALA A 220 -2.47 3.51 -6.71
N HIS A 221 -3.74 3.25 -6.39
CA HIS A 221 -4.08 2.56 -5.14
C HIS A 221 -3.79 1.06 -5.18
N GLN A 222 -3.87 0.44 -6.36
CA GLN A 222 -3.46 -0.95 -6.57
C GLN A 222 -1.99 -1.18 -6.21
N TRP A 223 -1.13 -0.18 -6.37
CA TRP A 223 0.27 -0.29 -5.98
C TRP A 223 0.44 -0.48 -4.46
N PHE A 224 -0.33 0.24 -3.65
CA PHE A 224 -0.26 0.07 -2.19
C PHE A 224 -0.73 -1.33 -1.79
N MET A 225 -1.81 -1.82 -2.39
CA MET A 225 -2.31 -3.18 -2.15
C MET A 225 -1.32 -4.24 -2.60
N TRP A 226 -0.70 -4.05 -3.77
CA TRP A 226 0.37 -4.92 -4.26
C TRP A 226 1.52 -5.01 -3.25
N ARG A 227 2.02 -3.87 -2.73
CA ARG A 227 3.09 -3.87 -1.72
C ARG A 227 2.67 -4.55 -0.41
N ALA A 228 1.43 -4.31 0.05
CA ALA A 228 0.91 -4.97 1.23
C ALA A 228 0.81 -6.50 1.04
N LEU A 229 0.42 -6.97 -0.15
CA LEU A 229 0.40 -8.40 -0.47
C LEU A 229 1.80 -9.02 -0.48
N LEU A 230 2.85 -8.25 -0.80
CA LEU A 230 4.23 -8.71 -0.62
C LEU A 230 4.58 -8.88 0.86
N ASP A 231 4.20 -7.94 1.73
CA ASP A 231 4.41 -8.09 3.19
C ASP A 231 3.70 -9.35 3.73
N LEU A 232 2.51 -9.64 3.20
CA LEU A 232 1.68 -10.80 3.58
C LEU A 232 2.11 -12.13 2.94
N GLY A 233 3.12 -12.16 2.07
CA GLY A 233 3.55 -13.38 1.37
C GLY A 233 2.54 -13.90 0.34
N LYS A 234 1.67 -13.05 -0.20
CA LYS A 234 0.61 -13.44 -1.15
C LYS A 234 1.07 -13.32 -2.60
N ALA A 235 2.06 -14.15 -2.97
CA ALA A 235 2.72 -14.11 -4.29
C ALA A 235 1.74 -14.10 -5.48
N ASP A 236 0.83 -15.07 -5.56
CA ASP A 236 -0.12 -15.16 -6.67
C ASP A 236 -1.06 -13.95 -6.75
N HIS A 237 -1.58 -13.46 -5.62
CA HIS A 237 -2.44 -12.28 -5.60
C HIS A 237 -1.67 -11.00 -5.97
N ALA A 238 -0.43 -10.85 -5.51
CA ALA A 238 0.43 -9.72 -5.87
C ALA A 238 0.74 -9.73 -7.38
N HIS A 239 1.09 -10.90 -7.92
CA HIS A 239 1.30 -11.08 -9.36
C HIS A 239 0.03 -10.81 -10.15
N GLN A 240 -1.13 -11.26 -9.68
CA GLN A 240 -2.41 -11.03 -10.34
C GLN A 240 -2.73 -9.53 -10.47
N ILE A 241 -2.52 -8.72 -9.41
CA ILE A 241 -2.66 -7.25 -9.50
C ILE A 241 -1.73 -6.68 -10.57
N ALA A 242 -0.44 -7.02 -10.50
CA ALA A 242 0.58 -6.48 -11.38
C ALA A 242 0.32 -6.84 -12.85
N GLN A 243 0.08 -8.13 -13.12
CA GLN A 243 -0.15 -8.63 -14.48
C GLN A 243 -1.41 -8.04 -15.10
N THR A 244 -2.52 -8.02 -14.36
CA THR A 244 -3.80 -7.47 -14.86
C THR A 244 -3.66 -5.99 -15.20
N ALA A 245 -3.00 -5.22 -14.33
CA ALA A 245 -2.75 -3.81 -14.58
C ALA A 245 -1.84 -3.57 -15.80
N LEU A 246 -0.78 -4.36 -15.98
CA LEU A 246 0.10 -4.30 -17.14
C LEU A 246 -0.63 -4.65 -18.45
N GLU A 247 -1.49 -5.67 -18.43
CA GLU A 247 -2.28 -6.11 -19.59
C GLU A 247 -3.32 -5.07 -20.01
N VAL A 248 -4.07 -4.52 -19.06
CA VAL A 248 -5.06 -3.46 -19.33
C VAL A 248 -4.39 -2.22 -19.88
N TRP A 249 -3.28 -1.79 -19.26
CA TRP A 249 -2.49 -0.67 -19.71
C TRP A 249 -2.00 -0.87 -21.14
N ARG A 250 -1.37 -2.03 -21.40
CA ARG A 250 -0.86 -2.39 -22.72
C ARG A 250 -1.98 -2.40 -23.76
N ARG A 251 -3.12 -3.02 -23.46
CA ARG A 251 -4.25 -3.11 -24.40
C ARG A 251 -4.75 -1.72 -24.80
N GLU A 252 -4.88 -0.79 -23.84
CA GLU A 252 -5.30 0.57 -24.17
C GLU A 252 -4.24 1.28 -25.01
N VAL A 253 -2.97 1.25 -24.61
CA VAL A 253 -1.87 1.88 -25.35
C VAL A 253 -1.73 1.31 -26.77
N ASP A 254 -1.79 -0.01 -26.94
CA ASP A 254 -1.73 -0.66 -28.26
C ASP A 254 -2.92 -0.25 -29.15
N SER A 255 -4.07 0.04 -28.55
CA SER A 255 -5.29 0.39 -29.29
C SER A 255 -5.42 1.89 -29.63
N SER A 256 -4.94 2.78 -28.76
CA SER A 256 -5.22 4.21 -28.84
C SER A 256 -3.98 5.10 -28.77
N TYR A 257 -2.81 4.53 -28.49
CA TYR A 257 -1.57 5.24 -28.17
C TYR A 257 -1.65 6.12 -26.92
N ASN A 258 -2.72 6.01 -26.12
CA ASN A 258 -2.93 6.82 -24.93
C ASN A 258 -2.49 6.11 -23.66
N CYS A 259 -1.84 6.88 -22.78
CA CYS A 259 -1.58 6.50 -21.39
C CYS A 259 -2.65 7.14 -20.49
N ALA A 260 -3.70 6.38 -20.16
CA ALA A 260 -4.90 6.90 -19.51
C ALA A 260 -4.74 7.13 -18.00
N GLU A 261 -5.62 7.95 -17.45
CA GLU A 261 -5.70 8.27 -16.03
C GLU A 261 -6.31 7.12 -15.20
N HIS A 262 -7.42 6.56 -15.70
CA HIS A 262 -8.14 5.43 -15.08
C HIS A 262 -8.78 4.54 -16.15
N PHE A 263 -9.36 3.42 -15.73
CA PHE A 263 -9.95 2.41 -16.62
C PHE A 263 -11.37 2.06 -16.21
N LEU A 264 -12.28 2.02 -17.19
CA LEU A 264 -13.68 1.68 -16.97
C LEU A 264 -13.85 0.18 -16.73
N VAL A 265 -14.60 -0.20 -15.70
CA VAL A 265 -14.77 -1.60 -15.31
C VAL A 265 -15.60 -2.43 -16.30
N GLN A 266 -16.44 -1.80 -17.14
CA GLN A 266 -17.31 -2.56 -18.06
C GLN A 266 -16.59 -3.08 -19.30
N ASN A 267 -15.50 -2.44 -19.71
CA ASN A 267 -14.81 -2.77 -20.97
C ASN A 267 -13.29 -2.55 -20.92
N GLY A 268 -12.78 -2.03 -19.80
CA GLY A 268 -11.37 -1.76 -19.56
C GLY A 268 -10.75 -0.78 -20.53
N ARG A 269 -11.56 0.14 -21.10
CA ARG A 269 -11.08 1.29 -21.85
C ARG A 269 -10.53 2.35 -20.91
N GLY A 270 -9.44 2.98 -21.34
CA GLY A 270 -8.88 4.15 -20.70
C GLY A 270 -9.84 5.34 -20.76
N ALA A 271 -9.95 6.07 -19.66
CA ALA A 271 -10.77 7.26 -19.51
C ALA A 271 -10.02 8.34 -18.69
N GLY A 272 -10.63 9.53 -18.61
CA GLY A 272 -10.01 10.71 -18.01
C GLY A 272 -8.96 11.33 -18.93
N TRP A 273 -7.91 11.92 -18.35
CA TRP A 273 -6.84 12.54 -19.12
C TRP A 273 -5.91 11.50 -19.78
N HIS A 274 -5.47 11.76 -21.01
CA HIS A 274 -4.48 10.93 -21.70
C HIS A 274 -3.06 11.52 -21.57
N HIS A 275 -2.04 10.66 -21.66
CA HIS A 275 -0.65 10.97 -21.27
C HIS A 275 -0.50 11.37 -19.79
N PHE A 276 -1.30 10.73 -18.94
CA PHE A 276 -1.38 11.06 -17.54
C PHE A 276 -0.40 10.23 -16.72
N GLY A 277 0.74 10.79 -16.32
CA GLY A 277 1.72 10.09 -15.48
C GLY A 277 1.38 10.07 -13.98
N GLY A 278 0.56 11.00 -13.50
CA GLY A 278 0.38 11.29 -12.07
C GLY A 278 -0.05 10.08 -11.23
N LEU A 279 -1.03 9.31 -11.70
CA LEU A 279 -1.57 8.14 -10.99
C LEU A 279 -1.33 6.81 -11.73
N SER A 280 -0.79 6.84 -12.94
CA SER A 280 -0.53 5.66 -13.77
C SER A 280 0.89 5.11 -13.66
N THR A 281 1.84 5.91 -13.16
CA THR A 281 3.26 5.53 -13.02
C THR A 281 3.53 4.20 -12.29
N PRO A 282 2.67 3.68 -11.39
CA PRO A 282 2.85 2.32 -10.85
C PRO A 282 3.02 1.21 -11.89
N VAL A 283 2.54 1.39 -13.12
CA VAL A 283 2.81 0.50 -14.26
C VAL A 283 4.32 0.24 -14.43
N LEU A 284 5.16 1.27 -14.25
CA LEU A 284 6.62 1.13 -14.32
C LEU A 284 7.20 0.37 -13.11
N SER A 285 6.54 0.45 -11.95
CA SER A 285 6.94 -0.31 -10.76
C SER A 285 6.68 -1.79 -10.96
N TRP A 286 5.50 -2.17 -11.46
CA TRP A 286 5.15 -3.57 -11.74
C TRP A 286 5.99 -4.14 -12.88
N TYR A 287 6.13 -3.42 -14.00
CA TYR A 287 6.98 -3.87 -15.10
C TYR A 287 8.44 -4.03 -14.63
N GLY A 288 8.93 -3.08 -13.83
CA GLY A 288 10.25 -3.17 -13.22
C GLY A 288 10.41 -4.38 -12.33
N ALA A 289 9.42 -4.69 -11.48
CA ALA A 289 9.48 -5.79 -10.53
C ALA A 289 9.53 -7.17 -11.20
N TYR A 290 8.79 -7.35 -12.30
CA TYR A 290 8.58 -8.67 -12.93
C TYR A 290 9.29 -8.88 -14.27
N HIS A 291 9.83 -7.82 -14.90
CA HIS A 291 10.40 -7.92 -16.25
C HIS A 291 11.73 -7.19 -16.43
N ARG A 292 12.18 -6.37 -15.47
CA ARG A 292 13.46 -5.68 -15.58
C ARG A 292 14.53 -6.42 -14.78
N SER A 293 15.41 -7.11 -15.50
CA SER A 293 16.59 -7.74 -14.92
C SER A 293 17.43 -6.75 -14.09
N GLY A 294 17.94 -7.21 -12.96
CA GLY A 294 18.65 -6.41 -11.95
C GLY A 294 17.73 -5.69 -10.96
N ARG A 295 16.43 -6.03 -10.91
CA ARG A 295 15.49 -5.43 -9.96
C ARG A 295 15.24 -6.34 -8.76
N LEU A 296 15.34 -5.76 -7.58
CA LEU A 296 14.78 -6.29 -6.33
C LEU A 296 13.53 -5.51 -5.94
N SER A 297 12.44 -6.19 -5.58
CA SER A 297 11.24 -5.59 -5.02
C SER A 297 10.83 -6.29 -3.73
N VAL A 298 10.48 -5.52 -2.71
CA VAL A 298 10.07 -6.00 -1.38
C VAL A 298 8.80 -5.28 -0.94
N GLY A 299 8.15 -5.75 0.12
CA GLY A 299 6.99 -5.09 0.70
C GLY A 299 7.29 -3.72 1.37
N LEU A 300 6.34 -3.21 2.15
CA LEU A 300 6.47 -1.93 2.87
C LEU A 300 7.18 -2.08 4.22
N ASP A 301 7.18 -3.28 4.80
CA ASP A 301 7.76 -3.58 6.11
C ASP A 301 9.18 -4.18 6.02
N THR A 302 9.74 -4.27 4.82
CA THR A 302 11.11 -4.74 4.58
C THR A 302 12.05 -3.60 4.20
N TRP A 303 13.14 -3.48 4.97
CA TRP A 303 14.23 -2.55 4.76
C TRP A 303 15.42 -3.26 4.13
N VAL A 304 15.94 -2.70 3.02
CA VAL A 304 17.13 -3.21 2.34
C VAL A 304 18.37 -2.52 2.92
N GLU A 305 19.18 -3.23 3.69
CA GLU A 305 20.40 -2.68 4.31
C GLU A 305 21.54 -2.58 3.30
N ALA A 306 21.71 -3.58 2.43
CA ALA A 306 22.76 -3.62 1.42
C ALA A 306 22.36 -4.51 0.25
N VAL A 307 22.81 -4.16 -0.96
CA VAL A 307 22.68 -4.98 -2.17
C VAL A 307 24.04 -5.08 -2.85
N ALA A 308 24.46 -6.30 -3.18
CA ALA A 308 25.57 -6.59 -4.07
C ALA A 308 25.03 -7.38 -5.27
N LEU A 309 24.89 -6.72 -6.42
CA LEU A 309 24.41 -7.30 -7.67
C LEU A 309 25.58 -7.44 -8.65
N ALA A 310 25.77 -8.63 -9.21
CA ALA A 310 26.74 -8.87 -10.27
C ALA A 310 26.34 -8.16 -11.57
N ALA A 311 27.32 -7.68 -12.35
CA ALA A 311 27.08 -6.89 -13.56
C ALA A 311 26.27 -7.62 -14.64
N ASP A 312 26.30 -8.96 -14.66
CA ASP A 312 25.53 -9.80 -15.57
C ASP A 312 24.15 -10.20 -15.01
N HIS A 313 23.81 -9.72 -13.82
CA HIS A 313 22.60 -10.05 -13.05
C HIS A 313 22.40 -11.56 -12.81
N ARG A 314 23.50 -12.32 -12.73
CA ARG A 314 23.47 -13.76 -12.42
C ARG A 314 23.76 -14.09 -10.97
N ALA A 315 24.14 -13.10 -10.17
CA ALA A 315 24.26 -13.24 -8.73
C ALA A 315 23.79 -11.96 -8.03
N ILE A 316 23.01 -12.10 -6.96
CA ILE A 316 22.69 -11.00 -6.04
C ILE A 316 22.79 -11.51 -4.60
N THR A 317 23.41 -10.70 -3.76
CA THR A 317 23.40 -10.85 -2.30
C THR A 317 22.74 -9.61 -1.70
N VAL A 318 21.75 -9.82 -0.84
CA VAL A 318 20.97 -8.74 -0.23
C VAL A 318 20.87 -8.94 1.26
N ARG A 319 21.21 -7.92 2.04
CA ARG A 319 20.97 -7.89 3.48
C ARG A 319 19.65 -7.19 3.76
N LEU A 320 18.73 -7.89 4.42
CA LEU A 320 17.37 -7.45 4.67
C LEU A 320 17.05 -7.43 6.17
N LYS A 321 16.21 -6.47 6.56
CA LYS A 321 15.60 -6.41 7.89
C LYS A 321 14.09 -6.22 7.76
N HIS A 322 13.33 -7.03 8.50
CA HIS A 322 11.87 -6.97 8.52
C HIS A 322 11.37 -6.29 9.79
N PHE A 323 10.32 -5.48 9.65
CA PHE A 323 9.71 -4.68 10.71
C PHE A 323 8.19 -4.87 10.82
N GLY A 324 7.62 -5.79 10.04
CA GLY A 324 6.19 -6.09 10.05
C GLY A 324 5.77 -7.00 11.20
N PRO A 325 4.46 -7.23 11.36
CA PRO A 325 3.91 -8.17 12.33
C PRO A 325 4.57 -9.57 12.31
N PRO A 326 4.69 -10.25 13.48
CA PRO A 326 5.35 -11.56 13.54
C PRO A 326 4.68 -12.69 12.75
N HIS A 327 3.38 -12.58 12.46
CA HIS A 327 2.67 -13.58 11.65
C HIS A 327 2.90 -13.41 10.14
N HIS A 328 3.57 -12.34 9.71
CA HIS A 328 3.89 -12.11 8.30
C HIS A 328 5.09 -12.93 7.86
N ALA A 329 4.96 -13.55 6.69
CA ALA A 329 6.04 -14.17 5.94
C ALA A 329 6.20 -13.36 4.65
N PRO A 330 7.15 -12.42 4.59
CA PRO A 330 7.23 -11.48 3.47
C PRO A 330 7.82 -12.12 2.20
N LEU A 331 7.36 -11.62 1.05
CA LEU A 331 7.81 -12.01 -0.28
C LEU A 331 8.86 -11.02 -0.81
N VAL A 332 9.91 -11.54 -1.42
CA VAL A 332 10.90 -10.79 -2.17
C VAL A 332 10.83 -11.20 -3.64
N ILE A 333 10.74 -10.22 -4.54
CA ILE A 333 10.80 -10.47 -5.99
C ILE A 333 12.20 -10.06 -6.48
N ALA A 334 12.95 -11.01 -7.04
CA ALA A 334 14.24 -10.79 -7.66
C ALA A 334 14.14 -11.08 -9.16
N SER A 335 14.15 -10.03 -9.98
CA SER A 335 14.27 -10.13 -11.44
C SER A 335 15.74 -10.21 -11.84
N MET A 336 16.22 -11.42 -12.12
CA MET A 336 17.58 -11.77 -12.51
C MET A 336 17.71 -11.91 -14.03
N ALA A 337 18.88 -12.33 -14.54
CA ALA A 337 19.02 -12.68 -15.95
C ALA A 337 18.20 -13.92 -16.32
N ALA A 338 17.57 -13.93 -17.50
CA ALA A 338 16.82 -15.09 -17.97
C ALA A 338 17.75 -16.22 -18.45
N GLY A 339 17.37 -17.48 -18.20
CA GLY A 339 18.01 -18.68 -18.76
C GLY A 339 18.78 -19.57 -17.77
N PRO A 340 19.53 -19.04 -16.79
CA PRO A 340 20.13 -19.86 -15.73
C PRO A 340 19.08 -20.44 -14.76
N ILE A 341 19.44 -21.56 -14.13
CA ILE A 341 18.76 -22.03 -12.92
C ILE A 341 19.46 -21.35 -11.73
N TYR A 342 18.68 -20.89 -10.76
CA TYR A 342 19.20 -20.17 -9.60
C TYR A 342 19.11 -21.00 -8.32
N THR A 343 20.18 -20.96 -7.53
CA THR A 343 20.19 -21.40 -6.14
C THR A 343 19.82 -20.21 -5.25
N VAL A 344 18.80 -20.38 -4.41
CA VAL A 344 18.31 -19.34 -3.50
C VAL A 344 18.50 -19.78 -2.05
N THR A 345 19.18 -18.95 -1.26
CA THR A 345 19.38 -19.20 0.18
C THR A 345 19.08 -17.98 1.03
N TRP A 346 18.54 -18.22 2.22
CA TRP A 346 18.35 -17.24 3.28
C TRP A 346 19.19 -17.67 4.48
N ASN A 347 20.14 -16.83 4.89
CA ASN A 347 21.12 -17.14 5.93
C ASN A 347 21.83 -18.50 5.71
N GLY A 348 22.14 -18.81 4.45
CA GLY A 348 22.81 -20.05 4.04
C GLY A 348 21.92 -21.30 3.95
N ALA A 349 20.66 -21.24 4.41
CA ALA A 349 19.69 -22.32 4.23
C ALA A 349 18.89 -22.12 2.93
N PRO A 350 18.47 -23.19 2.22
CA PRO A 350 17.59 -23.05 1.07
C PRO A 350 16.30 -22.29 1.42
N ALA A 351 15.93 -21.32 0.59
CA ALA A 351 14.69 -20.57 0.76
C ALA A 351 13.65 -21.00 -0.28
N PRO A 352 12.35 -21.13 0.08
CA PRO A 352 11.32 -21.42 -0.91
C PRO A 352 11.26 -20.33 -1.97
N CYS A 353 11.31 -20.72 -3.24
CA CYS A 353 11.23 -19.80 -4.36
C CYS A 353 10.44 -20.40 -5.52
N GLN A 354 9.76 -19.55 -6.26
CA GLN A 354 9.07 -19.86 -7.50
C GLN A 354 9.59 -18.97 -8.61
N GLU A 355 9.94 -19.55 -9.75
CA GLU A 355 10.23 -18.79 -10.96
C GLU A 355 8.91 -18.46 -11.68
N ARG A 356 8.50 -17.18 -11.64
CA ARG A 356 7.25 -16.70 -12.26
C ARG A 356 7.38 -16.54 -13.77
N TYR A 357 8.52 -16.00 -14.19
CA TYR A 357 8.96 -15.82 -15.57
C TYR A 357 10.44 -16.16 -15.63
N PRO A 358 11.01 -16.48 -16.81
CA PRO A 358 12.45 -16.74 -16.93
C PRO A 358 13.30 -15.65 -16.26
N GLY A 359 14.04 -16.01 -15.21
CA GLY A 359 14.87 -15.12 -14.38
C GLY A 359 14.12 -14.34 -13.30
N THR A 360 12.80 -14.40 -13.20
CA THR A 360 12.01 -13.67 -12.18
C THR A 360 11.61 -14.59 -11.05
N LEU A 361 12.28 -14.44 -9.92
CA LEU A 361 12.11 -15.29 -8.74
C LEU A 361 11.26 -14.59 -7.69
N GLU A 362 10.19 -15.26 -7.25
CA GLU A 362 9.39 -14.92 -6.10
C GLU A 362 9.88 -15.77 -4.92
N ILE A 363 10.49 -15.13 -3.93
CA ILE A 363 11.21 -15.78 -2.84
C ILE A 363 10.49 -15.52 -1.53
N GLN A 364 10.03 -16.58 -0.89
CA GLN A 364 9.29 -16.51 0.37
C GLN A 364 10.28 -16.54 1.54
N LEU A 365 10.34 -15.45 2.31
CA LEU A 365 11.07 -15.43 3.57
C LEU A 365 10.28 -16.14 4.67
N PRO A 366 10.95 -16.68 5.72
CA PRO A 366 10.25 -17.28 6.85
C PRO A 366 9.39 -16.23 7.57
N ALA A 367 8.40 -16.70 8.33
CA ALA A 367 7.60 -15.81 9.18
C ALA A 367 8.48 -15.15 10.25
N ASN A 368 8.24 -13.86 10.52
CA ASN A 368 9.06 -13.03 11.41
C ASN A 368 10.58 -13.20 11.18
N PRO A 369 11.07 -12.93 9.96
CA PRO A 369 12.46 -13.23 9.64
C PRO A 369 13.38 -12.33 10.47
N ALA A 370 14.33 -12.95 11.19
CA ALA A 370 15.43 -12.22 11.80
C ALA A 370 16.22 -11.46 10.71
N PRO A 371 16.91 -10.35 11.03
CA PRO A 371 17.79 -9.69 10.07
C PRO A 371 18.76 -10.69 9.44
N GLY A 372 18.91 -10.67 8.13
CA GLY A 372 19.58 -11.75 7.43
C GLY A 372 20.00 -11.43 6.00
N GLU A 373 20.64 -12.40 5.38
CA GLU A 373 21.18 -12.32 4.03
C GLU A 373 20.44 -13.27 3.09
N LEU A 374 19.87 -12.71 2.03
CA LEU A 374 19.33 -13.42 0.88
C LEU A 374 20.42 -13.51 -0.19
N ARG A 375 20.69 -14.72 -0.71
CA ARG A 375 21.60 -14.95 -1.83
C ARG A 375 20.88 -15.69 -2.94
N VAL A 376 20.99 -15.16 -4.15
CA VAL A 376 20.47 -15.77 -5.38
C VAL A 376 21.63 -15.86 -6.37
N ILE A 377 22.05 -17.06 -6.73
CA ILE A 377 23.24 -17.30 -7.56
C ILE A 377 22.90 -18.30 -8.65
N ALA A 378 23.22 -17.97 -9.90
CA ALA A 378 23.10 -18.91 -11.01
C ALA A 378 23.95 -20.16 -10.74
N ALA A 379 23.36 -21.34 -10.87
CA ALA A 379 24.09 -22.60 -10.80
C ALA A 379 25.09 -22.68 -11.97
N GLU A 380 26.33 -23.08 -11.69
CA GLU A 380 27.29 -23.44 -12.73
C GLU A 380 26.78 -24.69 -13.47
N ARG A 381 26.86 -24.68 -14.80
CA ARG A 381 26.41 -25.79 -15.67
C ARG A 381 27.40 -26.94 -15.67
#